data_AF-A0A6I7PFY4-F1
#
_entry.id   AF-A0A6I7PFY4-F1
#
_cell.length_a   1.000
_cell.length_b   1.000
_cell.length_c   1.000
_cell.angle_alpha   90.00
_cell.angle_beta   90.00
_cell.angle_gamma   90.00
#
_symmetry.space_group_name_H-M   'P 1'
#
loop_
_entity.id
_entity.type
_entity.pdbx_description
1 polymer ?
#
loop_
_entity_poly.entity_id
_entity_poly.type
_entity_poly.pdbx_seq_one_letter_code
_entity_poly.pdbx_strand_id
1 'polypeptide(L)' 'MVALIVGLVFVLFAVYSVLPVEWSLQWGVYVLDFLKGGVPIIAIFIGLIAILIGIADIKDKIEARKEEAEEQAEKST' A
#
# COMPACT_ATOMS: atom_id res chain seq x y z
N MET A 1 -29.10 -3.21 15.42
CA MET A 1 -29.28 -1.78 15.77
C MET A 1 -28.07 -1.20 16.48
N VAL A 2 -27.52 -1.87 17.50
CA VAL A 2 -26.34 -1.38 18.26
C VAL A 2 -25.14 -1.05 17.36
N ALA A 3 -24.74 -1.93 16.43
CA ALA A 3 -23.60 -1.68 15.54
C ALA A 3 -23.75 -0.42 14.66
N LEU A 4 -24.96 -0.15 14.16
CA LEU A 4 -25.24 1.06 13.37
C LEU A 4 -25.14 2.33 14.22
N ILE A 5 -25.61 2.28 15.47
CA ILE A 5 -25.52 3.41 16.41
C ILE A 5 -24.06 3.67 16.76
N VAL A 6 -23.30 2.62 17.07
CA VAL A 6 -21.87 2.74 17.38
C VAL A 6 -21.12 3.34 16.18
N GLY A 7 -21.33 2.79 14.98
CA GLY A 7 -20.72 3.33 13.76
C GLY A 7 -21.04 4.81 13.53
N LEU A 8 -22.31 5.20 13.70
CA LEU A 8 -22.74 6.60 13.55
C LEU A 8 -22.06 7.51 14.57
N VAL A 9 -21.95 7.10 15.84
CA VAL A 9 -21.26 7.87 16.89
C VAL A 9 -19.79 8.09 16.53
N PHE A 10 -19.09 7.06 16.07
CA PHE A 10 -17.69 7.17 15.65
C PHE A 10 -17.51 8.09 14.43
N VAL A 11 -18.42 8.05 13.47
CA VAL A 11 -18.38 8.96 12.31
C VAL A 11 -18.60 10.41 12.74
N LEU A 12 -19.60 10.69 13.59
CA LEU A 12 -19.86 12.03 14.11
C LEU A 12 -18.66 12.54 14.93
N PHE A 13 -18.06 11.68 15.75
CA PHE A 13 -16.86 12.01 16.50
C PHE A 13 -15.68 12.32 15.58
N ALA A 14 -15.47 11.53 14.53
CA ALA A 14 -14.39 11.78 13.56
C ALA A 14 -14.55 13.17 12.91
N VAL A 15 -15.76 13.52 12.46
CA VAL A 15 -16.05 14.85 11.89
C VAL A 15 -15.83 15.95 12.92
N TYR A 16 -16.35 15.77 14.14
CA TYR A 16 -16.18 16.72 15.24
C TYR A 16 -14.70 16.93 15.60
N SER A 17 -13.89 15.88 15.63
CA SER A 17 -12.48 15.97 16.01
C SER A 17 -11.63 16.81 15.04
N VAL A 18 -12.01 16.87 13.75
CA VAL A 18 -11.22 17.52 12.68
C VAL A 18 -11.76 18.90 12.29
N LEU A 19 -12.99 19.25 12.69
CA LEU A 19 -13.63 20.53 12.38
C LEU A 19 -12.77 21.73 12.85
N PRO A 20 -12.52 22.76 12.02
CA PRO A 20 -11.69 23.90 12.38
C PRO A 20 -12.50 25.00 13.08
N VAL A 21 -13.11 24.68 14.22
CA VAL A 21 -13.96 25.59 14.99
C VAL A 21 -13.53 25.62 16.45
N GLU A 22 -13.68 26.74 17.16
CA GLU A 22 -13.14 26.91 18.53
C GLU A 22 -13.71 25.95 19.58
N TRP A 23 -14.89 25.40 19.30
CA TRP A 23 -15.66 24.51 20.16
C TRP A 23 -15.45 23.03 19.81
N SER A 24 -14.48 22.73 18.93
CA SER A 24 -14.08 21.35 18.59
C SER A 24 -12.67 21.04 19.10
N LEU A 25 -12.21 19.80 18.89
CA LEU A 25 -10.86 19.39 19.28
C LEU A 25 -9.78 19.90 18.33
N GLN A 26 -10.14 20.37 17.13
CA GLN A 26 -9.23 20.91 16.12
C GLN A 26 -8.02 20.01 15.79
N TRP A 27 -8.19 18.69 15.87
CA TRP A 27 -7.12 17.71 15.66
C TRP A 27 -6.72 17.51 14.19
N GLY A 28 -7.28 18.29 13.27
CA GLY A 28 -7.00 18.16 11.84
C GLY A 28 -5.50 18.19 11.51
N VAL A 29 -4.72 19.05 12.17
CA VAL A 29 -3.28 19.13 11.94
C VAL A 29 -2.58 17.83 12.35
N TYR A 30 -2.91 17.28 13.52
CA TYR A 30 -2.33 16.02 13.99
C TYR A 30 -2.71 14.83 13.10
N VAL A 31 -3.94 14.80 12.59
CA VAL A 31 -4.38 13.77 11.63
C VAL A 31 -3.58 13.86 10.33
N LEU A 32 -3.38 15.09 9.83
CA LEU A 32 -2.58 15.31 8.62
C LEU A 32 -1.11 14.94 8.84
N ASP A 33 -0.53 15.26 9.99
CA ASP A 33 0.86 14.92 10.30
C ASP A 33 1.04 13.41 10.48
N PHE A 34 0.08 12.72 11.10
CA PHE A 34 0.06 11.27 11.16
C PHE A 34 -0.03 10.64 9.75
N LEU A 35 -0.91 11.16 8.89
CA LEU A 35 -1.06 10.65 7.53
C LEU A 35 0.23 10.88 6.71
N LYS A 36 0.81 12.07 6.79
CA LYS A 36 2.11 12.39 6.18
C LYS A 36 3.22 11.49 6.70
N GLY A 37 3.25 11.22 8.00
CA GLY A 37 4.23 10.31 8.62
C GLY A 37 4.03 8.85 8.22
N GLY A 38 2.79 8.42 8.01
CA GLY A 38 2.45 7.05 7.59
C GLY A 38 2.78 6.76 6.12
N VAL A 39 2.68 7.76 5.24
CA VAL A 39 2.93 7.59 3.79
C VAL A 39 4.33 7.01 3.48
N PRO A 40 5.44 7.56 4.00
CA PRO A 40 6.78 7.00 3.76
C PRO A 40 6.93 5.56 4.27
N ILE A 41 6.32 5.23 5.42
CA ILE A 41 6.39 3.88 6.00
C ILE A 41 5.71 2.89 5.05
N ILE A 42 4.48 3.18 4.62
CA ILE A 42 3.73 2.34 3.69
C ILE A 42 4.48 2.24 2.34
N ALA A 43 5.05 3.34 1.86
CA ALA A 43 5.81 3.36 0.61
C ALA A 43 7.04 2.46 0.66
N ILE A 44 7.77 2.40 1.79
CA ILE A 44 8.88 1.46 1.98
C ILE A 44 8.38 0.01 1.91
N PHE A 45 7.29 -0.33 2.61
CA PHE A 45 6.74 -1.68 2.58
C PHE A 45 6.33 -2.11 1.17
N ILE A 46 5.57 -1.26 0.46
CA ILE A 46 5.15 -1.54 -0.91
C ILE A 46 6.38 -1.63 -1.84
N GLY A 47 7.34 -0.71 -1.70
CA GLY A 47 8.56 -0.69 -2.50
C GLY A 47 9.41 -1.94 -2.33
N LEU A 48 9.59 -2.41 -1.10
CA LEU A 48 10.31 -3.66 -0.81
C LEU A 48 9.62 -4.86 -1.45
N ILE A 49 8.30 -4.98 -1.31
CA ILE A 49 7.52 -6.05 -1.94
C ILE A 49 7.68 -5.99 -3.46
N ALA A 50 7.58 -4.80 -4.06
CA ALA A 50 7.73 -4.61 -5.50
C ALA A 50 9.13 -4.99 -6.01
N ILE A 51 10.20 -4.67 -5.26
CA ILE A 51 11.56 -5.08 -5.60
C ILE A 51 11.69 -6.61 -5.59
N LEU A 52 11.14 -7.28 -4.57
CA LEU A 52 11.20 -8.75 -4.47
C LEU A 52 10.47 -9.42 -5.65
N ILE A 53 9.27 -8.93 -5.98
CA ILE A 53 8.50 -9.42 -7.14
C ILE A 53 9.26 -9.16 -8.44
N GLY A 54 9.82 -7.96 -8.62
CA GLY A 54 10.59 -7.62 -9.81
C GLY A 54 11.83 -8.48 -10.01
N ILE A 55 12.56 -8.81 -8.93
CA ILE A 55 13.71 -9.70 -9.00
C ILE A 55 13.29 -11.13 -9.40
N ALA A 56 12.17 -11.62 -8.86
CA ALA A 56 11.64 -12.93 -9.22
C ALA A 56 11.23 -12.98 -10.71
N ASP A 57 10.45 -12.00 -11.18
CA ASP A 57 10.01 -11.90 -12.57
C ASP A 57 11.19 -11.82 -13.57
N ILE A 58 12.26 -11.08 -13.21
CA ILE A 58 13.47 -11.01 -14.05
C ILE A 58 14.17 -12.37 -14.13
N LYS A 59 14.30 -13.09 -13.01
CA LYS A 59 14.95 -14.40 -12.99
C LYS A 59 14.17 -15.42 -13.82
N ASP A 60 12.86 -15.48 -13.65
CA ASP A 60 11.98 -16.39 -14.39
C ASP A 60 12.06 -16.10 -15.91
N LYS A 61 12.12 -14.82 -16.30
CA LYS A 61 12.29 -14.42 -17.73
C LYS A 61 13.64 -14.82 -18.30
N ILE A 62 14.72 -14.76 -17.53
CA ILE A 62 16.05 -15.17 -17.98
C ILE A 62 16.10 -16.69 -18.17
N GLU A 63 15.51 -17.44 -17.25
CA GLU A 63 15.48 -18.90 -17.29
C GLU A 63 14.64 -19.40 -18.47
N ALA A 64 13.44 -18.85 -18.68
CA ALA A 64 12.60 -19.18 -19.84
C ALA A 64 13.32 -18.90 -21.18
N ARG A 65 14.04 -17.78 -21.29
CA ARG A 65 14.83 -17.47 -22.51
C ARG A 65 15.99 -18.43 -22.72
N LYS A 66 16.56 -18.97 -21.65
CA LYS A 66 17.66 -19.94 -21.72
C LYS A 66 17.14 -21.30 -22.20
N GLU A 67 16.02 -21.76 -21.66
CA GLU A 67 15.34 -23.00 -22.10
C GLU A 67 14.91 -22.90 -23.57
N GLU A 68 14.32 -21.79 -24.00
CA GLU A 68 13.94 -21.57 -25.41
C GLU A 68 15.15 -21.58 -26.37
N ALA A 69 16.31 -21.09 -25.92
CA ALA A 69 17.53 -21.10 -26.71
C ALA A 69 18.17 -22.50 -26.78
N GLU A 70 18.13 -23.26 -25.68
CA GLU A 70 18.63 -24.64 -25.63
C GLU A 70 17.77 -25.57 -26.49
N GLU A 71 16.44 -25.46 -26.44
CA GLU A 71 15.55 -26.23 -27.33
C GLU A 71 15.77 -25.91 -28.82
N GLN A 72 16.03 -24.65 -29.17
CA GLN A 72 16.30 -24.26 -30.55
C GLN A 72 17.65 -24.80 -31.03
N ALA A 73 18.68 -24.80 -30.17
CA ALA A 73 19.97 -25.37 -30.48
C ALA A 73 19.88 -26.89 -30.68
N GLU A 74 19.16 -27.60 -29.82
CA GLU A 74 18.96 -29.06 -29.92
C GLU A 74 18.13 -29.45 -31.15
N LYS A 75 17.08 -28.70 -31.50
CA LYS A 75 16.28 -28.95 -32.72
C LYS A 75 17.01 -28.64 -34.03
N SER A 76 18.14 -27.92 -33.97
CA SER A 76 18.93 -27.51 -35.15
C SER A 76 20.16 -28.39 -35.44
N THR A 77 20.40 -29.42 -34.62
CA THR A 77 21.47 -30.42 -34.80
C THR A 77 20.87 -31.77 -35.16
#